data_AF-A0A0D9QKN9-F1
#
_entry.id   AF-A0A0D9QKN9-F1
#
_cell.length_a   1.000
_cell.length_b   1.000
_cell.length_c   1.000
_cell.angle_alpha   90.00
_cell.angle_beta   90.00
_cell.angle_gamma   90.00
#
_symmetry.space_group_name_H-M   'P 1'
#
loop_
_entity.id
_entity.type
_entity.pdbx_description
1 polymer ?
#
loop_
_entity_poly.entity_id
_entity_poly.type
_entity_poly.pdbx_seq_one_letter_code
_entity_poly.pdbx_strand_id
1 'polypeptide(L)'
;MSSYKNVIPKRSYQERGQAKERLHLGELEKKVDYGKRREIYKKKKKIENVLKEKIMNRNPDEFHTGMVHSRITDETHELKKEEKVQKTDVVLKNKRGDFKEQTNALYRKLKKINKVLENYNINVPLRYLFNNSHELYNEKEDTTTTYVLKAEKKKLKSRAVVLQRRYSALLNLKKNVLSQIRKIDNMYANTYKHVDGYCVLKGVGGAPHRFCAPRLR
;
A
#
# COMPACT_ATOMS: atom_id res chain seq x y z
N MET A 1 0.76 3.88 -56.58
CA MET A 1 0.19 3.30 -55.34
C MET A 1 0.88 1.98 -55.03
N SER A 2 1.27 1.76 -53.77
CA SER A 2 1.96 0.55 -53.29
C SER A 2 1.00 -0.61 -52.96
N SER A 3 0.03 -0.90 -53.84
CA SER A 3 -1.07 -1.84 -53.55
C SER A 3 -0.56 -3.28 -53.30
N TYR A 4 0.37 -3.77 -54.11
CA TYR A 4 0.93 -5.14 -53.96
C TYR A 4 2.10 -5.25 -52.98
N LYS A 5 2.65 -4.13 -52.46
CA LYS A 5 3.83 -4.16 -51.54
C LYS A 5 3.48 -4.58 -50.11
N ASN A 6 2.21 -4.56 -49.75
CA ASN A 6 1.70 -4.98 -48.44
C ASN A 6 1.14 -6.42 -48.44
N VAL A 7 0.95 -7.00 -49.63
CA VAL A 7 0.43 -8.37 -49.82
C VAL A 7 1.50 -9.42 -49.53
N ILE A 8 2.78 -9.10 -49.80
CA ILE A 8 3.92 -9.96 -49.51
C ILE A 8 4.57 -9.50 -48.21
N PRO A 9 4.65 -10.34 -47.16
CA PRO A 9 5.30 -9.96 -45.91
C PRO A 9 6.80 -9.72 -46.15
N LYS A 10 7.29 -8.55 -45.76
CA LYS A 10 8.71 -8.22 -45.83
C LYS A 10 9.46 -8.85 -44.66
N ARG A 11 10.69 -9.28 -44.91
CA ARG A 11 11.60 -9.72 -43.86
C ARG A 11 11.78 -8.61 -42.82
N SER A 12 11.60 -8.94 -41.54
CA SER A 12 12.00 -8.09 -40.44
C SER A 12 13.52 -8.18 -40.25
N TYR A 13 14.18 -7.03 -40.23
CA TYR A 13 15.60 -6.96 -39.87
C TYR A 13 15.71 -6.84 -38.35
N GLN A 14 16.38 -7.81 -37.73
CA GLN A 14 16.62 -7.81 -36.29
C GLN A 14 17.90 -7.04 -35.96
N GLU A 15 17.91 -6.39 -34.81
CA GLU A 15 19.08 -5.67 -34.32
C GLU A 15 20.03 -6.61 -33.58
N ARG A 16 21.34 -6.33 -33.66
CA ARG A 16 22.37 -7.10 -32.93
C ARG A 16 22.52 -6.59 -31.50
N GLY A 17 22.71 -7.51 -30.56
CA GLY A 17 23.06 -7.20 -29.17
C GLY A 17 24.51 -6.76 -28.97
N GLN A 18 24.86 -6.42 -27.73
CA GLN A 18 26.23 -6.10 -27.29
C GLN A 18 27.12 -7.37 -27.28
N ALA A 19 28.42 -7.22 -27.55
CA ALA A 19 29.36 -8.34 -27.46
C ALA A 19 29.46 -8.87 -26.02
N LYS A 20 29.59 -10.19 -25.87
CA LYS A 20 29.56 -10.87 -24.55
C LYS A 20 30.58 -10.30 -23.56
N GLU A 21 31.80 -10.03 -24.01
CA GLU A 21 32.87 -9.46 -23.19
C GLU A 21 32.54 -8.05 -22.66
N ARG A 22 31.68 -7.30 -23.38
CA ARG A 22 31.31 -5.91 -23.07
C ARG A 22 29.93 -5.76 -22.45
N LEU A 23 29.26 -6.86 -22.12
CA LEU A 23 27.94 -6.80 -21.46
C LEU A 23 27.98 -6.06 -20.12
N HIS A 24 29.13 -6.03 -19.44
CA HIS A 24 29.33 -5.27 -18.22
C HIS A 24 29.17 -3.74 -18.39
N LEU A 25 29.28 -3.21 -19.61
CA LEU A 25 29.07 -1.79 -19.93
C LEU A 25 27.59 -1.46 -20.19
N GLY A 26 26.72 -2.46 -20.19
CA GLY A 26 25.32 -2.33 -20.53
C GLY A 26 25.01 -2.53 -22.02
N GLU A 27 23.79 -2.16 -22.40
CA GLU A 27 23.29 -2.34 -23.76
C GLU A 27 23.99 -1.42 -24.78
N LEU A 28 24.16 -1.92 -26.01
CA LEU A 28 24.78 -1.15 -27.08
C LEU A 28 23.80 -0.11 -27.64
N GLU A 29 24.01 1.16 -27.32
CA GLU A 29 23.19 2.29 -27.79
C GLU A 29 23.07 2.30 -29.32
N LYS A 30 21.84 2.39 -29.84
CA LYS A 30 21.56 2.45 -31.28
C LYS A 30 21.21 3.87 -31.72
N LYS A 31 20.99 4.04 -33.02
CA LYS A 31 20.65 5.35 -33.60
C LYS A 31 19.37 5.95 -32.99
N VAL A 32 18.38 5.09 -32.67
CA VAL A 32 17.13 5.49 -32.03
C VAL A 32 17.39 6.05 -30.63
N ASP A 33 18.19 5.35 -29.84
CA ASP A 33 18.55 5.75 -28.48
C ASP A 33 19.40 7.02 -28.48
N TYR A 34 20.38 7.11 -29.38
CA TYR A 34 21.16 8.31 -29.60
C TYR A 34 20.29 9.51 -29.98
N GLY A 35 19.27 9.29 -30.80
CA GLY A 35 18.26 10.30 -31.12
C GLY A 35 17.61 10.86 -29.86
N LYS A 36 17.08 9.98 -29.01
CA LYS A 36 16.45 10.35 -27.73
C LYS A 36 17.44 11.04 -26.79
N ARG A 37 18.66 10.51 -26.64
CA ARG A 37 19.70 11.10 -25.78
C ARG A 37 20.10 12.49 -26.24
N ARG A 38 20.31 12.68 -27.54
CA ARG A 38 20.63 13.99 -28.13
C ARG A 38 19.52 15.01 -27.88
N GLU A 39 18.26 14.60 -28.04
CA GLU A 39 17.11 15.48 -27.78
C GLU A 39 17.03 15.89 -26.31
N ILE A 40 17.21 14.96 -25.38
CA ILE A 40 17.25 15.25 -23.94
C ILE A 40 18.39 16.22 -23.63
N TYR A 41 19.59 15.99 -24.17
CA TYR A 41 20.74 16.87 -23.99
C TYR A 41 20.47 18.29 -24.50
N LYS A 42 19.94 18.41 -25.73
CA LYS A 42 19.57 19.72 -26.31
C LYS A 42 18.52 20.45 -25.46
N LYS A 43 17.51 19.73 -24.94
CA LYS A 43 16.49 20.31 -24.04
C LYS A 43 17.13 20.83 -22.75
N LYS A 44 17.96 20.02 -22.08
CA LYS A 44 18.69 20.44 -20.88
C LYS A 44 19.56 21.67 -21.14
N LYS A 45 20.30 21.67 -22.25
CA LYS A 45 21.19 22.78 -22.59
C LYS A 45 20.43 24.07 -22.88
N LYS A 46 19.28 23.97 -23.55
CA LYS A 46 18.40 25.12 -23.78
C LYS A 46 17.90 25.72 -22.46
N ILE A 47 17.47 24.88 -21.51
CA ILE A 47 17.04 25.32 -20.18
C ILE A 47 18.19 26.01 -19.44
N GLU A 48 19.38 25.41 -19.45
CA GLU A 48 20.58 25.97 -18.82
C GLU A 48 20.91 27.38 -19.36
N ASN A 49 20.85 27.56 -20.68
CA ASN A 49 21.14 28.84 -21.30
C ASN A 49 20.11 29.91 -20.91
N VAL A 50 18.82 29.57 -20.90
CA VAL A 50 17.74 30.49 -20.46
C VAL A 50 17.91 30.86 -18.99
N LEU A 51 18.27 29.90 -18.12
CA LEU A 51 18.53 30.19 -16.71
C LEU A 51 19.74 31.11 -16.53
N LYS A 52 20.83 30.89 -17.29
CA LYS A 52 22.00 31.77 -17.28
C LYS A 52 21.65 33.19 -17.69
N GLU A 53 20.89 33.35 -18.76
CA GLU A 53 20.43 34.67 -19.22
C GLU A 53 19.59 35.37 -18.15
N LYS A 54 18.66 34.66 -17.50
CA LYS A 54 17.87 35.20 -16.38
C LYS A 54 18.73 35.62 -15.19
N ILE A 55 19.78 34.86 -14.87
CA ILE A 55 20.71 35.19 -13.77
C ILE A 55 21.50 36.45 -14.12
N MET A 56 22.00 36.56 -15.35
CA MET A 56 22.77 37.74 -15.80
C MET A 56 21.93 39.01 -15.85
N ASN A 57 20.65 38.88 -16.23
CA ASN A 57 19.71 40.00 -16.33
C ASN A 57 18.92 40.25 -15.03
N ARG A 58 19.33 39.66 -13.91
CA ARG A 58 18.62 39.81 -12.63
C ARG A 58 18.81 41.22 -12.06
N ASN A 59 17.70 41.88 -11.72
CA ASN A 59 17.74 43.16 -11.02
C ASN A 59 18.01 42.92 -9.51
N PRO A 60 19.09 43.47 -8.92
CA PRO A 60 19.39 43.29 -7.49
C PRO A 60 18.31 43.88 -6.57
N ASP A 61 17.56 44.87 -7.03
CA ASP A 61 16.54 45.57 -6.23
C ASP A 61 15.13 45.01 -6.46
N GLU A 62 14.99 43.86 -7.12
CA GLU A 62 13.68 43.24 -7.35
C GLU A 62 13.02 42.80 -6.03
N PHE A 63 11.77 43.23 -5.82
CA PHE A 63 10.97 42.82 -4.67
C PHE A 63 9.69 42.11 -5.11
N HIS A 64 9.46 40.92 -4.54
CA HIS A 64 8.22 40.17 -4.67
C HIS A 64 7.60 39.94 -3.29
N THR A 65 6.29 40.08 -3.15
CA THR A 65 5.58 39.86 -1.87
C THR A 65 5.78 38.45 -1.30
N GLY A 66 6.09 37.46 -2.14
CA GLY A 66 6.45 36.11 -1.70
C GLY A 66 7.79 36.01 -0.95
N MET A 67 8.70 36.97 -1.12
CA MET A 67 9.98 37.03 -0.40
C MET A 67 9.78 37.31 1.09
N VAL A 68 8.65 37.89 1.49
CA VAL A 68 8.31 38.13 2.90
C VAL A 68 8.17 36.81 3.67
N HIS A 69 7.63 35.77 3.02
CA HIS A 69 7.33 34.46 3.62
C HIS A 69 8.25 33.34 3.14
N SER A 70 9.36 33.66 2.48
CA SER A 70 10.30 32.66 2.01
C SER A 70 11.74 33.14 2.11
N ARG A 71 12.62 32.25 2.55
CA ARG A 71 14.04 32.53 2.75
C ARG A 71 14.86 31.47 2.04
N ILE A 72 15.97 31.89 1.43
CA ILE A 72 16.94 30.96 0.85
C ILE A 72 17.96 30.67 1.95
N THR A 73 18.27 29.39 2.20
CA THR A 73 19.36 29.03 3.11
C THR A 73 20.71 29.10 2.41
N ASP A 74 21.66 29.79 3.01
CA ASP A 74 22.99 30.03 2.41
C ASP A 74 23.79 28.74 2.21
N GLU A 75 23.59 27.73 3.06
CA GLU A 75 24.32 26.45 2.99
C GLU A 75 23.83 25.53 1.87
N THR A 76 22.52 25.50 1.60
CA THR A 76 21.90 24.51 0.68
C THR A 76 21.28 25.13 -0.57
N HIS A 77 21.17 26.46 -0.63
CA HIS A 77 20.44 27.21 -1.66
C HIS A 77 19.00 26.74 -1.86
N GLU A 78 18.37 26.22 -0.81
CA GLU A 78 16.98 25.78 -0.85
C GLU A 78 16.04 26.89 -0.39
N LEU A 79 14.92 27.03 -1.10
CA LEU A 79 13.85 27.96 -0.73
C LEU A 79 13.02 27.36 0.41
N LYS A 80 13.23 27.84 1.64
CA LYS A 80 12.38 27.53 2.79
C LYS A 80 11.21 28.51 2.83
N LYS A 81 10.00 28.00 2.64
CA LYS A 81 8.77 28.76 2.82
C LYS A 81 8.31 28.66 4.26
N GLU A 82 7.85 29.76 4.83
CA GLU A 82 7.20 29.75 6.14
C GLU A 82 5.98 28.83 6.09
N GLU A 83 5.92 27.89 7.03
CA GLU A 83 4.74 27.05 7.18
C GLU A 83 3.58 27.88 7.70
N LYS A 84 2.38 27.64 7.17
CA LYS A 84 1.17 28.27 7.70
C LYS A 84 0.92 27.73 9.10
N VAL A 85 1.20 28.53 10.12
CA VAL A 85 0.87 28.19 11.51
C VAL A 85 -0.65 28.15 11.66
N GLN A 86 -1.20 26.96 11.81
CA GLN A 86 -2.61 26.76 12.09
C GLN A 86 -2.84 26.80 13.60
N LYS A 87 -4.01 27.31 14.02
CA LYS A 87 -4.46 27.21 15.41
C LYS A 87 -4.46 25.75 15.85
N THR A 88 -4.03 25.48 17.08
CA THR A 88 -3.92 24.13 17.67
C THR A 88 -5.21 23.33 17.49
N ASP A 89 -6.37 23.96 17.68
CA ASP A 89 -7.68 23.30 17.62
C ASP A 89 -8.01 22.84 16.20
N VAL A 90 -7.63 23.63 15.19
CA VAL A 90 -7.82 23.28 13.77
C VAL A 90 -6.92 22.10 13.40
N VAL A 91 -5.67 22.11 13.85
CA VAL A 91 -4.74 20.99 13.65
C VAL A 91 -5.29 19.71 14.28
N LEU A 92 -5.80 19.78 15.51
CA LEU A 92 -6.41 18.62 16.18
C LEU A 92 -7.66 18.13 15.45
N LYS A 93 -8.53 19.05 14.99
CA LYS A 93 -9.71 18.71 14.19
C LYS A 93 -9.34 17.98 12.89
N ASN A 94 -8.32 18.46 12.18
CA ASN A 94 -7.85 17.84 10.94
C ASN A 94 -7.29 16.43 11.22
N LYS A 95 -6.42 16.28 12.22
CA LYS A 95 -5.90 14.97 12.64
C LYS A 95 -7.01 13.98 12.99
N ARG A 96 -8.06 14.44 13.70
CA ARG A 96 -9.24 13.61 14.01
C ARG A 96 -9.99 13.18 12.75
N GLY A 97 -10.11 14.07 11.76
CA GLY A 97 -10.64 13.75 10.44
C GLY A 97 -9.82 12.66 9.74
N ASP A 98 -8.50 12.83 9.66
CA ASP A 98 -7.59 11.88 9.02
C ASP A 98 -7.66 10.50 9.67
N PHE A 99 -7.65 10.43 11.01
CA PHE A 99 -7.80 9.17 11.73
C PHE A 99 -9.14 8.50 11.43
N LYS A 100 -10.24 9.26 11.36
CA LYS A 100 -11.57 8.73 11.01
C LYS A 100 -11.61 8.19 9.59
N GLU A 101 -10.96 8.85 8.63
CA GLU A 101 -10.88 8.35 7.27
C GLU A 101 -10.07 7.05 7.18
N GLN A 102 -8.94 6.99 7.87
CA GLN A 102 -8.09 5.80 7.94
C GLN A 102 -8.82 4.62 8.59
N THR A 103 -9.50 4.83 9.73
CA THR A 103 -10.28 3.75 10.38
C THR A 103 -11.41 3.27 9.48
N ASN A 104 -12.14 4.18 8.83
CA ASN A 104 -13.19 3.81 7.86
C ASN A 104 -12.64 2.95 6.71
N ALA A 105 -11.47 3.30 6.16
CA ALA A 105 -10.82 2.51 5.13
C ALA A 105 -10.46 1.10 5.64
N LEU A 106 -9.97 0.99 6.88
CA LEU A 106 -9.68 -0.31 7.50
C LEU A 106 -10.94 -1.13 7.78
N TYR A 107 -12.04 -0.51 8.23
CA TYR A 107 -13.32 -1.20 8.40
C TYR A 107 -13.88 -1.73 7.07
N ARG A 108 -13.72 -0.99 5.96
CA ARG A 108 -14.06 -1.48 4.62
C ARG A 108 -13.22 -2.69 4.23
N LYS A 109 -11.91 -2.67 4.51
CA LYS A 109 -11.02 -3.83 4.29
C LYS A 109 -11.45 -5.02 5.16
N LEU A 110 -11.72 -4.78 6.45
CA LEU A 110 -12.18 -5.79 7.41
C LEU A 110 -13.48 -6.45 6.94
N LYS A 111 -14.46 -5.67 6.46
CA LYS A 111 -15.70 -6.17 5.89
C LYS A 111 -15.45 -7.11 4.70
N LYS A 112 -14.55 -6.74 3.78
CA LYS A 112 -14.18 -7.59 2.64
C LYS A 112 -13.52 -8.90 3.11
N ILE A 113 -12.63 -8.83 4.08
CA ILE A 113 -11.94 -10.01 4.63
C ILE A 113 -12.94 -10.94 5.32
N ASN A 114 -13.86 -10.40 6.13
CA ASN A 114 -14.90 -11.19 6.79
C ASN A 114 -15.79 -11.90 5.76
N LYS A 115 -16.23 -11.19 4.71
CA LYS A 115 -17.00 -11.80 3.61
C LYS A 115 -16.25 -12.95 2.94
N VAL A 116 -14.95 -12.79 2.69
CA VAL A 116 -14.13 -13.86 2.13
C VAL A 116 -14.01 -15.03 3.11
N LEU A 117 -13.75 -14.77 4.39
CA LEU A 117 -13.67 -15.81 5.43
C LEU A 117 -14.97 -16.61 5.55
N GLU A 118 -16.12 -15.95 5.54
CA GLU A 118 -17.45 -16.58 5.53
C GLU A 118 -17.63 -17.50 4.31
N ASN A 119 -17.24 -17.03 3.11
CA ASN A 119 -17.27 -17.86 1.91
C ASN A 119 -16.33 -19.07 2.00
N TYR A 120 -15.15 -18.93 2.62
CA TYR A 120 -14.24 -20.06 2.84
C TYR A 120 -14.84 -21.08 3.82
N ASN A 121 -15.52 -20.64 4.89
CA ASN A 121 -16.18 -21.56 5.82
C ASN A 121 -17.21 -22.47 5.12
N ILE A 122 -17.87 -21.97 4.08
CA ILE A 122 -18.85 -22.72 3.29
C ILE A 122 -18.18 -23.67 2.27
N ASN A 123 -17.00 -23.30 1.73
CA ASN A 123 -16.36 -23.99 0.60
C ASN A 123 -15.15 -24.87 0.96
N VAL A 124 -14.60 -24.76 2.16
CA VAL A 124 -13.59 -25.71 2.62
C VAL A 124 -14.32 -27.03 2.86
N PRO A 125 -14.02 -28.12 2.13
CA PRO A 125 -14.52 -29.43 2.49
C PRO A 125 -13.82 -29.79 3.79
N LEU A 126 -14.45 -29.47 4.92
CA LEU A 126 -13.94 -29.72 6.28
C LEU A 126 -13.52 -31.20 6.43
N ARG A 127 -14.14 -32.10 5.65
CA ARG A 127 -13.83 -33.53 5.50
C ARG A 127 -12.38 -33.87 5.12
N TYR A 128 -11.63 -32.97 4.47
CA TYR A 128 -10.24 -33.26 4.04
C TYR A 128 -9.17 -32.57 4.88
N LEU A 129 -9.59 -31.77 5.86
CA LEU A 129 -8.70 -30.97 6.70
C LEU A 129 -8.84 -31.32 8.20
N PHE A 130 -10.04 -31.70 8.61
CA PHE A 130 -10.33 -32.23 9.93
C PHE A 130 -10.60 -33.72 9.79
N ASN A 131 -9.96 -34.53 10.65
CA ASN A 131 -10.33 -35.93 10.82
C ASN A 131 -11.67 -35.97 11.58
N ASN A 132 -12.78 -35.64 10.91
CA ASN A 132 -14.10 -35.85 11.48
C ASN A 132 -14.36 -37.36 11.49
N SER A 133 -14.40 -37.97 12.67
CA SER A 133 -14.95 -39.30 12.88
C SER A 133 -16.47 -39.18 12.79
N HIS A 134 -17.09 -39.84 11.82
CA HIS A 134 -18.54 -40.03 11.83
C HIS A 134 -18.82 -41.38 12.46
N GLU A 135 -19.58 -41.37 13.55
CA GLU A 135 -20.15 -42.58 14.12
C GLU A 135 -21.42 -42.89 13.33
N LEU A 136 -21.44 -44.05 12.68
CA LEU A 136 -22.64 -44.55 12.02
C LEU A 136 -23.16 -45.71 12.87
N TYR A 137 -24.42 -45.63 13.28
CA TYR A 137 -25.11 -46.73 13.94
C TYR A 137 -25.72 -47.64 12.87
N ASN A 138 -25.28 -48.90 12.84
CA ASN A 138 -25.91 -49.93 12.01
C ASN A 138 -26.98 -50.63 12.84
N GLU A 139 -28.24 -50.56 12.42
CA GLU A 139 -29.36 -51.19 13.16
C GLU A 139 -29.30 -52.73 13.19
N LYS A 140 -28.41 -53.36 12.41
CA LYS A 140 -28.31 -54.83 12.27
C LYS A 140 -27.22 -55.49 13.11
N GLU A 141 -26.34 -54.70 13.73
CA GLU A 141 -25.26 -55.18 14.59
C GLU A 141 -25.18 -54.24 15.80
N ASP A 142 -25.20 -54.75 17.03
CA ASP A 142 -25.10 -53.96 18.28
C ASP A 142 -23.73 -53.25 18.46
N THR A 143 -22.94 -53.10 17.40
CA THR A 143 -21.61 -52.51 17.43
C THR A 143 -21.58 -51.17 16.68
N THR A 144 -21.25 -50.10 17.40
CA THR A 144 -21.02 -48.77 16.81
C THR A 144 -19.73 -48.82 15.99
N THR A 145 -19.84 -48.88 14.66
CA THR A 145 -18.67 -48.82 13.78
C THR A 145 -18.31 -47.36 13.51
N THR A 146 -17.13 -46.95 13.98
CA THR A 146 -16.58 -45.61 13.73
C THR A 146 -16.01 -45.54 12.30
N TYR A 147 -16.76 -44.92 11.39
CA TYR A 147 -16.27 -44.71 10.02
C TYR A 147 -15.43 -43.43 9.95
N VAL A 148 -14.11 -43.60 9.95
CA VAL A 148 -13.19 -42.50 9.65
C VAL A 148 -13.15 -42.29 8.14
N LEU A 149 -13.83 -41.24 7.66
CA LEU A 149 -13.84 -40.87 6.24
C LEU A 149 -12.44 -40.39 5.79
N LYS A 150 -11.57 -41.33 5.38
CA LYS A 150 -10.25 -40.98 4.82
C LYS A 150 -10.42 -40.34 3.44
N ALA A 151 -9.67 -39.27 3.17
CA ALA A 151 -9.63 -38.66 1.85
C ALA A 151 -8.91 -39.60 0.86
N GLU A 152 -9.68 -40.33 0.05
CA GLU A 152 -9.14 -41.36 -0.85
C GLU A 152 -8.25 -40.80 -1.98
N LYS A 153 -8.45 -39.53 -2.39
CA LYS A 153 -7.76 -38.94 -3.56
C LYS A 153 -6.64 -37.96 -3.15
N LYS A 154 -5.38 -38.26 -3.53
CA LYS A 154 -4.17 -37.43 -3.28
C LYS A 154 -4.31 -35.97 -3.77
N LYS A 155 -4.98 -35.74 -4.91
CA LYS A 155 -5.23 -34.40 -5.48
C LYS A 155 -6.14 -33.52 -4.60
N LEU A 156 -7.08 -34.12 -3.88
CA LEU A 156 -8.00 -33.38 -3.00
C LEU A 156 -7.30 -32.96 -1.70
N LYS A 157 -6.43 -33.82 -1.15
CA LYS A 157 -5.58 -33.48 0.00
C LYS A 157 -4.68 -32.28 -0.29
N SER A 158 -3.97 -32.27 -1.42
CA SER A 158 -3.08 -31.15 -1.77
C SER A 158 -3.84 -29.83 -1.94
N ARG A 159 -5.02 -29.87 -2.57
CA ARG A 159 -5.90 -28.69 -2.69
C ARG A 159 -6.44 -28.21 -1.34
N ALA A 160 -6.80 -29.11 -0.43
CA ALA A 160 -7.25 -28.77 0.92
C ALA A 160 -6.15 -28.04 1.71
N VAL A 161 -4.91 -28.51 1.65
CA VAL A 161 -3.75 -27.86 2.29
C VAL A 161 -3.54 -26.44 1.78
N VAL A 162 -3.67 -26.21 0.46
CA VAL A 162 -3.56 -24.86 -0.12
C VAL A 162 -4.69 -23.95 0.39
N LEU A 163 -5.92 -24.46 0.47
CA LEU A 163 -7.06 -23.70 1.00
C LEU A 163 -6.89 -23.36 2.48
N GLN A 164 -6.40 -24.31 3.30
CA GLN A 164 -6.08 -24.05 4.71
C GLN A 164 -5.04 -22.96 4.86
N ARG A 165 -3.93 -23.02 4.11
CA ARG A 165 -2.90 -21.97 4.14
C ARG A 165 -3.48 -20.61 3.80
N ARG A 166 -4.35 -20.53 2.79
CA ARG A 166 -5.06 -19.30 2.42
C ARG A 166 -5.98 -18.81 3.53
N TYR A 167 -6.75 -19.70 4.14
CA TYR A 167 -7.64 -19.39 5.26
C TYR A 167 -6.87 -18.86 6.49
N SER A 168 -5.79 -19.54 6.90
CA SER A 168 -4.91 -19.10 7.97
C SER A 168 -4.27 -17.73 7.67
N ALA A 169 -3.86 -17.50 6.42
CA ALA A 169 -3.34 -16.20 5.99
C ALA A 169 -4.41 -15.09 6.11
N LEU A 170 -5.67 -15.36 5.75
CA LEU A 170 -6.78 -14.42 5.91
C LEU A 170 -7.08 -14.11 7.39
N LEU A 171 -7.02 -15.11 8.27
CA LEU A 171 -7.16 -14.91 9.72
C LEU A 171 -6.04 -14.01 10.27
N ASN A 172 -4.80 -14.23 9.84
CA ASN A 172 -3.67 -13.39 10.23
C ASN A 172 -3.85 -11.96 9.71
N LEU A 173 -4.32 -11.80 8.47
CA LEU A 173 -4.59 -10.50 7.89
C LEU A 173 -5.72 -9.77 8.65
N LYS A 174 -6.79 -10.47 9.04
CA LYS A 174 -7.86 -9.95 9.92
C LYS A 174 -7.30 -9.47 11.25
N LYS A 175 -6.46 -10.27 11.92
CA LYS A 175 -5.81 -9.88 13.18
C LYS A 175 -4.96 -8.62 13.03
N ASN A 176 -4.20 -8.51 11.93
CA ASN A 176 -3.38 -7.34 11.63
C ASN A 176 -4.22 -6.08 11.42
N VAL A 177 -5.31 -6.17 10.64
CA VAL A 177 -6.23 -5.05 10.42
C VAL A 177 -6.87 -4.59 11.74
N LEU A 178 -7.31 -5.52 12.60
CA LEU A 178 -7.85 -5.19 13.92
C LEU A 178 -6.82 -4.56 14.86
N SER A 179 -5.54 -4.93 14.74
CA SER A 179 -4.45 -4.27 15.46
C SER A 179 -4.25 -2.82 14.97
N GLN A 180 -4.28 -2.60 13.64
CA GLN A 180 -4.15 -1.27 13.05
C GLN A 180 -5.31 -0.35 13.45
N ILE A 181 -6.55 -0.86 13.42
CA ILE A 181 -7.73 -0.11 13.88
C ILE A 181 -7.53 0.36 15.33
N ARG A 182 -7.16 -0.55 16.24
CA ARG A 182 -6.89 -0.21 17.65
C ARG A 182 -5.80 0.85 17.81
N LYS A 183 -4.73 0.78 17.01
CA LYS A 183 -3.66 1.81 17.04
C LYS A 183 -4.20 3.18 16.65
N ILE A 184 -5.02 3.26 15.60
CA ILE A 184 -5.59 4.54 15.15
C ILE A 184 -6.63 5.06 16.13
N ASP A 185 -7.48 4.20 16.69
CA ASP A 185 -8.44 4.59 17.73
C ASP A 185 -7.73 5.16 18.97
N ASN A 186 -6.60 4.57 19.37
CA ASN A 186 -5.76 5.09 20.46
C ASN A 186 -5.13 6.45 20.10
N MET A 187 -4.64 6.63 18.87
CA MET A 187 -4.13 7.92 18.42
C MET A 187 -5.22 8.99 18.40
N TYR A 188 -6.41 8.63 17.91
CA TYR A 188 -7.60 9.48 17.94
C TYR A 188 -7.93 9.89 19.37
N ALA A 189 -7.93 8.95 20.32
CA ALA A 189 -8.20 9.25 21.72
C ALA A 189 -7.20 10.20 22.34
N ASN A 190 -5.91 10.03 22.04
CA ASN A 190 -4.87 10.92 22.53
C ASN A 190 -5.03 12.38 22.05
N THR A 191 -5.78 12.65 20.97
CA THR A 191 -6.09 14.03 20.55
C THR A 191 -6.98 14.81 21.53
N TYR A 192 -7.55 14.17 22.55
CA TYR A 192 -8.40 14.80 23.57
C TYR A 192 -7.74 14.89 24.95
N LYS A 193 -6.52 14.37 25.15
CA LYS A 193 -5.89 14.24 26.48
C LYS A 193 -5.74 15.57 27.25
N HIS A 194 -5.72 16.69 26.54
CA HIS A 194 -5.53 18.03 27.12
C HIS A 194 -6.58 19.02 26.60
N VAL A 195 -7.72 18.52 26.15
CA VAL A 195 -8.83 19.32 25.62
C VAL A 195 -9.97 19.22 26.62
N ASP A 196 -10.53 20.36 27.04
CA ASP A 196 -11.76 20.48 27.85
C ASP A 196 -11.80 19.62 29.14
N GLY A 197 -10.67 19.43 29.81
CA GLY A 197 -10.59 18.68 31.07
C GLY A 197 -10.80 17.15 30.92
N TYR A 198 -10.87 16.63 29.69
CA TYR A 198 -10.94 15.19 29.45
C TYR A 198 -9.61 14.51 29.78
N CYS A 199 -9.69 13.39 30.51
CA CYS A 199 -8.53 12.54 30.79
C CYS A 199 -8.59 11.28 29.92
N VAL A 200 -7.45 10.90 29.35
CA VAL A 200 -7.31 9.66 28.57
C VAL A 200 -6.54 8.65 29.40
N LEU A 201 -7.21 7.57 29.79
CA LEU A 201 -6.58 6.44 30.49
C LEU A 201 -6.03 5.46 29.46
N LYS A 202 -4.72 5.21 29.52
CA LYS A 202 -4.04 4.26 28.63
C LYS A 202 -4.39 2.84 29.03
N GLY A 203 -4.87 2.05 28.07
CA GLY A 203 -5.07 0.62 28.26
C GLY A 203 -3.74 -0.14 28.29
N VAL A 204 -3.62 -1.14 29.17
CA VAL A 204 -2.45 -2.03 29.24
C VAL A 204 -2.56 -3.11 28.13
N GLY A 205 -1.42 -3.54 27.58
CA GLY A 205 -1.36 -4.70 26.68
C GLY A 205 -2.06 -4.53 25.32
N GLY A 206 -2.19 -3.29 24.82
CA GLY A 206 -2.85 -3.02 23.54
C GLY A 206 -4.39 -2.97 23.62
N ALA A 207 -4.92 -2.83 24.83
CA ALA A 207 -6.31 -2.44 25.06
C ALA A 207 -6.56 -1.01 24.54
N PRO A 208 -7.78 -0.71 24.05
CA PRO A 208 -8.12 0.64 23.63
C PRO A 208 -8.05 1.64 24.79
N HIS A 209 -7.66 2.87 24.51
CA HIS A 209 -7.67 3.95 25.49
C HIS A 209 -9.11 4.27 25.89
N ARG A 210 -9.31 4.60 27.16
CA ARG A 210 -10.63 5.01 27.68
C ARG A 210 -10.66 6.52 27.89
N PHE A 211 -11.73 7.15 27.42
CA PHE A 211 -12.01 8.54 27.71
C PHE A 211 -12.72 8.63 29.06
N CYS A 212 -12.22 9.49 29.94
CA CYS A 212 -12.89 9.87 31.16
C CYS A 212 -13.26 11.35 31.02
N ALA A 213 -14.57 11.64 31.06
CA ALA A 213 -15.03 13.01 31.18
C ALA A 213 -14.51 13.61 32.50
N PRO A 214 -14.24 14.93 32.55
CA PRO A 214 -14.03 15.58 33.83
C PRO A 214 -15.24 15.29 34.71
N ARG A 215 -15.02 14.84 35.95
CA ARG A 215 -16.11 14.79 36.92
C ARG A 215 -16.58 16.23 37.09
N LEU A 216 -17.83 16.51 36.72
CA LEU A 216 -18.50 17.75 37.09
C LEU A 216 -18.34 17.85 38.62
N ARG A 217 -17.65 18.90 39.08
CA ARG A 217 -17.60 19.21 40.51
C ARG A 217 -18.95 19.77 40.93
#